data_AF-M7U6F8-F1
#
_entry.id   AF-M7U6F8-F1
#
_cell.length_a   1.000
_cell.length_b   1.000
_cell.length_c   1.000
_cell.angle_alpha   90.00
_cell.angle_beta   90.00
_cell.angle_gamma   90.00
#
_symmetry.space_group_name_H-M   'P 1'
#
loop_
_entity.id
_entity.type
_entity.pdbx_description
1 polymer ?
#
loop_
_entity_poly.entity_id
_entity_poly.type
_entity_poly.pdbx_seq_one_letter_code
_entity_poly.pdbx_strand_id
1 'polypeptide(L)'
;MAPPFPIEKRAVAYLRTIPTINLRNNPNIPDPGLQLEDIQIDSHLRSYEKFIHLGVTDTRDPGKRQFELKLYAISDEVDEERTPSLSPASEDAVTLPSEIASKSYNAKRQVEIKAYLRYIKSGHETIKQLEAFHQYRNERGKLTLAQYFKFCDVGNVKQLRRAYVLQRSRLPEAFIWKLYHKIIDALAFLHNDHPKYDNDPLHKGRKSIIVPDLDAENVYLCWPEGGSHSLVYPDIKLGDFDTVNFVDFEGGFLEEDITGIDYRHNPPELNWWSAKSDIWRAGSIVYSLVSQLRTTTKLAIPNGKTFTDLTEEDQRRITMDPRRVQPIDHMYSGEFEAMLQRSLVLDYKERPSARELLQELEGPATERALNSDLFRALPGWIVDDAIPGKDNKFTEEHTFSQERLKQLLQPGALEAEKVVQKKKLAAEKQAIIDEDKRVAARAEMVRDNPSAFDRFYGDWLPRELEDGNLTDRDFPLDEYAEEAIAFVMVRRRGIEAGTWIDPGPTWQEIKKLDQEAKDAAAAPPP
;
A
#
# COMPACT_ATOMS: atom_id res chain seq x y z
N MET A 1 8.08 8.82 17.31
CA MET A 1 7.37 10.11 17.41
C MET A 1 5.87 9.89 17.57
N ALA A 2 5.15 10.46 18.54
CA ALA A 2 3.68 10.24 18.63
C ALA A 2 2.94 10.51 17.30
N PRO A 3 1.80 9.85 17.03
CA PRO A 3 1.00 10.08 15.82
C PRO A 3 0.83 11.58 15.54
N PRO A 4 0.90 12.02 14.28
CA PRO A 4 0.83 13.43 13.97
C PRO A 4 -0.54 13.99 14.39
N PHE A 5 -0.55 15.24 14.89
CA PHE A 5 -1.75 15.86 15.44
C PHE A 5 -3.04 15.74 14.58
N PRO A 6 -2.99 15.80 13.23
CA PRO A 6 -4.18 15.55 12.41
C PRO A 6 -4.86 14.18 12.65
N ILE A 7 -4.06 13.16 12.99
CA ILE A 7 -4.53 11.80 13.29
C ILE A 7 -5.05 11.74 14.74
N GLU A 8 -4.32 12.28 15.71
CA GLU A 8 -4.79 12.43 17.11
C GLU A 8 -6.14 13.14 17.18
N LYS A 9 -6.27 14.24 16.43
CA LYS A 9 -7.52 15.00 16.33
C LYS A 9 -8.69 14.14 15.87
N ARG A 10 -8.48 13.23 14.90
CA ARG A 10 -9.54 12.37 14.39
C ARG A 10 -9.89 11.27 15.40
N ALA A 11 -8.90 10.69 16.08
CA ALA A 11 -9.12 9.75 17.19
C ALA A 11 -9.92 10.40 18.33
N VAL A 12 -9.51 11.59 18.80
CA VAL A 12 -10.22 12.33 19.85
C VAL A 12 -11.63 12.72 19.42
N ALA A 13 -11.81 13.16 18.17
CA ALA A 13 -13.13 13.50 17.64
C ALA A 13 -14.08 12.28 17.61
N TYR A 14 -13.56 11.08 17.33
CA TYR A 14 -14.32 9.83 17.43
C TYR A 14 -14.65 9.48 18.88
N LEU A 15 -13.68 9.55 19.79
CA LEU A 15 -13.92 9.26 21.21
C LEU A 15 -14.99 10.19 21.82
N ARG A 16 -15.04 11.46 21.41
CA ARG A 16 -16.08 12.42 21.82
C ARG A 16 -17.50 12.03 21.37
N THR A 17 -17.65 11.23 20.31
CA THR A 17 -18.97 10.85 19.79
C THR A 17 -19.52 9.60 20.44
N ILE A 18 -18.70 8.80 21.15
CA ILE A 18 -19.07 7.53 21.79
C ILE A 18 -20.37 7.62 22.60
N PRO A 19 -20.59 8.64 23.47
CA PRO A 19 -21.82 8.72 24.28
C PRO A 19 -23.12 8.86 23.46
N THR A 20 -23.01 9.19 22.17
CA THR A 20 -24.16 9.43 21.28
C THR A 20 -24.38 8.29 20.28
N ILE A 21 -23.52 7.27 20.31
CA ILE A 21 -23.51 6.20 19.31
C ILE A 21 -24.33 5.01 19.80
N ASN A 22 -25.08 4.42 18.87
CA ASN A 22 -25.65 3.09 19.06
C ASN A 22 -24.84 2.09 18.23
N LEU A 23 -24.01 1.29 18.89
CA LEU A 23 -23.18 0.27 18.25
C LEU A 23 -24.07 -0.85 17.70
N ARG A 24 -23.81 -1.31 16.47
CA ARG A 24 -24.48 -2.47 15.90
C ARG A 24 -23.50 -3.61 15.69
N ASN A 25 -23.75 -4.71 16.38
CA ASN A 25 -23.05 -5.96 16.11
C ASN A 25 -23.45 -6.52 14.74
N ASN A 26 -22.53 -7.20 14.09
CA ASN A 26 -22.87 -8.01 12.93
C ASN A 26 -23.74 -9.20 13.40
N PRO A 27 -25.00 -9.31 12.97
CA PRO A 27 -25.95 -10.30 13.48
C PRO A 27 -25.62 -11.73 13.03
N ASN A 28 -24.73 -11.90 12.06
CA ASN A 28 -24.40 -13.21 11.51
C ASN A 28 -23.24 -13.91 12.23
N ILE A 29 -22.63 -13.26 13.22
CA ILE A 29 -21.49 -13.80 13.98
C ILE A 29 -21.80 -13.79 15.48
N PRO A 30 -21.07 -14.58 16.29
CA PRO A 30 -21.17 -14.48 17.74
C PRO A 30 -20.91 -13.05 18.21
N ASP A 31 -21.69 -12.61 19.21
CA ASP A 31 -21.54 -11.27 19.77
C ASP A 31 -20.09 -11.05 20.25
N PRO A 32 -19.35 -10.07 19.69
CA PRO A 32 -17.99 -9.77 20.11
C PRO A 32 -17.95 -9.22 21.54
N GLY A 33 -19.11 -8.88 22.11
CA GLY A 33 -19.28 -8.27 23.42
C GLY A 33 -18.73 -6.85 23.50
N LEU A 34 -18.33 -6.24 22.39
CA LEU A 34 -17.69 -4.92 22.29
C LEU A 34 -18.58 -3.83 22.91
N GLN A 35 -18.03 -3.05 23.84
CA GLN A 35 -18.68 -1.89 24.44
C GLN A 35 -17.83 -0.66 24.17
N LEU A 36 -18.43 0.41 23.63
CA LEU A 36 -17.68 1.57 23.16
C LEU A 36 -17.08 2.38 24.31
N GLU A 37 -17.73 2.39 25.46
CA GLU A 37 -17.25 3.00 26.70
C GLU A 37 -15.95 2.37 27.23
N ASP A 38 -15.69 1.12 26.88
CA ASP A 38 -14.56 0.32 27.36
C ASP A 38 -13.44 0.19 26.34
N ILE A 39 -13.43 0.99 25.26
CA ILE A 39 -12.37 0.90 24.25
C ILE A 39 -11.21 1.86 24.53
N GLN A 40 -10.03 1.44 24.11
CA GLN A 40 -8.83 2.24 24.04
C GLN A 40 -8.34 2.30 22.59
N ILE A 41 -8.02 3.50 22.09
CA ILE A 41 -7.36 3.64 20.78
C ILE A 41 -5.85 3.55 21.04
N ASP A 42 -5.24 2.46 20.58
CA ASP A 42 -3.85 2.13 20.89
C ASP A 42 -2.89 2.69 19.85
N SER A 43 -3.21 2.53 18.58
CA SER A 43 -2.28 2.85 17.49
C SER A 43 -2.97 3.34 16.22
N HIS A 44 -2.22 4.11 15.44
CA HIS A 44 -2.55 4.44 14.07
C HIS A 44 -1.98 3.35 13.15
N LEU A 45 -2.86 2.57 12.52
CA LEU A 45 -2.44 1.45 11.66
C LEU A 45 -2.08 1.94 10.26
N ARG A 46 -2.98 2.70 9.63
CA ARG A 46 -2.79 3.29 8.30
C ARG A 46 -3.80 4.39 8.01
N SER A 47 -3.43 5.28 7.08
CA SER A 47 -4.33 6.27 6.49
C SER A 47 -4.05 6.34 4.99
N TYR A 48 -5.10 6.24 4.18
CA TYR A 48 -5.03 6.43 2.74
C TYR A 48 -6.31 7.11 2.28
N GLU A 49 -6.17 8.06 1.35
CA GLU A 49 -7.27 8.85 0.82
C GLU A 49 -8.20 9.44 1.92
N LYS A 50 -9.43 8.91 2.02
CA LYS A 50 -10.47 9.30 2.97
C LYS A 50 -10.51 8.42 4.23
N PHE A 51 -9.82 7.29 4.24
CA PHE A 51 -9.89 6.26 5.28
C PHE A 51 -8.82 6.44 6.34
N ILE A 52 -9.19 6.10 7.59
CA ILE A 52 -8.26 5.96 8.71
C ILE A 52 -8.53 4.66 9.42
N HIS A 53 -7.45 3.95 9.73
CA HIS A 53 -7.48 2.68 10.43
C HIS A 53 -6.73 2.84 11.76
N LEU A 54 -7.41 2.50 12.84
CA LEU A 54 -6.90 2.60 14.20
C LEU A 54 -6.92 1.21 14.86
N GLY A 55 -5.87 0.89 15.61
CA GLY A 55 -5.85 -0.27 16.49
C GLY A 55 -6.60 0.07 17.77
N VAL A 56 -7.51 -0.82 18.17
CA VAL A 56 -8.39 -0.61 19.31
C VAL A 56 -8.41 -1.84 20.21
N THR A 57 -8.21 -1.65 21.52
CA THR A 57 -8.30 -2.70 22.52
C THR A 57 -9.54 -2.50 23.38
N ASP A 58 -10.25 -3.59 23.65
CA ASP A 58 -11.28 -3.63 24.69
C ASP A 58 -10.62 -3.77 26.06
N THR A 59 -10.77 -2.75 26.90
CA THR A 59 -10.09 -2.64 28.20
C THR A 59 -10.58 -3.66 29.23
N ARG A 60 -11.69 -4.36 28.98
CA ARG A 60 -12.18 -5.45 29.85
C ARG A 60 -11.41 -6.75 29.67
N ASP A 61 -10.78 -6.95 28.51
CA ASP A 61 -9.94 -8.12 28.24
C ASP A 61 -8.69 -7.72 27.41
N PRO A 62 -7.78 -6.91 28.01
CA PRO A 62 -6.60 -6.40 27.32
C PRO A 62 -5.68 -7.56 26.94
N GLY A 63 -5.59 -7.84 25.63
CA GLY A 63 -4.76 -8.90 25.07
C GLY A 63 -5.51 -10.01 24.35
N LYS A 64 -6.83 -10.14 24.53
CA LYS A 64 -7.65 -11.10 23.75
C LYS A 64 -8.56 -10.46 22.72
N ARG A 65 -8.98 -9.21 22.94
CA ARG A 65 -9.94 -8.52 22.08
C ARG A 65 -9.35 -7.24 21.53
N GLN A 66 -8.69 -7.41 20.38
CA GLN A 66 -8.18 -6.33 19.56
C GLN A 66 -9.00 -6.20 18.29
N PHE A 67 -9.29 -4.97 17.93
CA PHE A 67 -10.07 -4.60 16.76
C PHE A 67 -9.28 -3.62 15.89
N GLU A 68 -9.53 -3.70 14.59
CA GLU A 68 -9.22 -2.62 13.66
C GLU A 68 -10.48 -1.76 13.49
N LEU A 69 -10.36 -0.47 13.78
CA LEU A 69 -11.40 0.53 13.56
C LEU A 69 -11.12 1.29 12.25
N LYS A 70 -11.94 1.05 11.21
CA LYS A 70 -11.94 1.80 9.95
C LYS A 70 -12.94 2.97 10.05
N LEU A 71 -12.47 4.19 9.80
CA LEU A 71 -13.24 5.44 9.84
C LEU A 71 -13.18 6.17 8.50
N TYR A 72 -14.33 6.54 7.94
CA TYR A 72 -14.39 7.43 6.78
C TYR A 72 -15.73 8.16 6.66
N ALA A 73 -15.70 9.33 6.02
CA ALA A 73 -16.92 10.07 5.70
C ALA A 73 -17.63 9.41 4.52
N ILE A 74 -18.93 9.16 4.67
CA ILE A 74 -19.78 8.64 3.59
C ILE A 74 -20.52 9.78 2.90
N SER A 75 -20.74 9.66 1.60
CA SER A 75 -21.68 10.52 0.87
C SER A 75 -23.10 10.17 1.30
N ASP A 76 -24.00 11.16 1.30
CA ASP A 76 -25.43 10.90 1.47
C ASP A 76 -26.03 10.24 0.20
N GLU A 77 -25.33 10.33 -0.94
CA GLU A 77 -25.67 9.66 -2.20
C GLU A 77 -25.21 8.19 -2.15
N VAL A 78 -26.16 7.29 -2.38
CA VAL A 78 -25.93 5.86 -2.59
C VAL A 78 -25.61 5.70 -4.06
N ASP A 79 -24.49 5.05 -4.38
CA ASP A 79 -24.16 4.69 -5.76
C ASP A 79 -25.10 3.57 -6.23
N GLU A 80 -26.23 3.96 -6.86
CA GLU A 80 -27.29 3.03 -7.26
C GLU A 80 -26.81 2.05 -8.33
N GLU A 81 -25.87 2.45 -9.19
CA GLU A 81 -25.36 1.65 -10.32
C GLU A 81 -24.68 0.36 -9.86
N ARG A 82 -24.03 0.38 -8.69
CA ARG A 82 -23.33 -0.78 -8.11
C ARG A 82 -24.23 -1.68 -7.26
N THR A 83 -25.54 -1.41 -7.23
CA THR A 83 -26.48 -2.13 -6.38
C THR A 83 -27.61 -2.81 -7.15
N PRO A 84 -27.91 -4.11 -6.89
CA PRO A 84 -29.07 -4.75 -7.49
C PRO A 84 -30.37 -4.06 -7.06
N SER A 85 -31.38 -4.13 -7.93
CA SER A 85 -32.65 -3.40 -7.82
C SER A 85 -33.36 -3.60 -6.47
N LEU A 86 -33.90 -2.50 -5.96
CA LEU A 86 -34.58 -2.43 -4.67
C LEU A 86 -35.88 -3.24 -4.69
N SER A 87 -36.00 -4.23 -3.81
CA SER A 87 -37.30 -4.86 -3.58
C SER A 87 -38.14 -3.97 -2.63
N PRO A 88 -39.47 -3.85 -2.83
CA PRO A 88 -40.34 -3.01 -1.99
C PRO A 88 -40.36 -3.39 -0.51
N ALA A 89 -39.96 -4.62 -0.16
CA ALA A 89 -39.86 -5.12 1.21
C ALA A 89 -38.45 -5.00 1.82
N SER A 90 -37.48 -4.42 1.09
CA SER A 90 -36.09 -4.30 1.56
C SER A 90 -35.91 -3.10 2.51
N GLU A 91 -34.97 -3.21 3.45
CA GLU A 91 -34.51 -2.07 4.27
C GLU A 91 -34.01 -0.91 3.39
N ASP A 92 -33.59 -1.22 2.15
CA ASP A 92 -33.12 -0.23 1.19
C ASP A 92 -34.26 0.65 0.63
N ALA A 93 -35.53 0.24 0.73
CA ALA A 93 -36.69 1.04 0.33
C ALA A 93 -37.11 2.10 1.36
N VAL A 94 -36.52 2.11 2.56
CA VAL A 94 -36.89 3.06 3.62
C VAL A 94 -36.26 4.44 3.36
N THR A 95 -37.09 5.47 3.25
CA THR A 95 -36.64 6.85 2.93
C THR A 95 -36.80 7.84 4.09
N LEU A 96 -37.45 7.45 5.20
CA LEU A 96 -37.72 8.36 6.32
C LEU A 96 -36.43 8.71 7.10
N PRO A 97 -36.03 9.99 7.22
CA PRO A 97 -34.74 10.37 7.83
C PRO A 97 -34.53 9.90 9.27
N SER A 98 -35.58 9.92 10.10
CA SER A 98 -35.52 9.48 11.50
C SER A 98 -35.30 7.97 11.62
N GLU A 99 -35.90 7.17 10.74
CA GLU A 99 -35.68 5.73 10.67
C GLU A 99 -34.30 5.40 10.10
N ILE A 100 -33.87 6.09 9.04
CA ILE A 100 -32.53 5.95 8.47
C ILE A 100 -31.45 6.18 9.53
N ALA A 101 -31.60 7.23 10.33
CA ALA A 101 -30.65 7.57 11.39
C ALA A 101 -30.66 6.54 12.52
N SER A 102 -31.84 6.23 13.09
CA SER A 102 -31.96 5.30 14.23
C SER A 102 -31.58 3.86 13.86
N LYS A 103 -31.81 3.44 12.61
CA LYS A 103 -31.53 2.09 12.13
C LYS A 103 -30.18 1.92 11.42
N SER A 104 -29.41 3.02 11.33
CA SER A 104 -28.12 3.06 10.64
C SER A 104 -28.20 2.53 9.19
N TYR A 105 -29.29 2.86 8.49
CA TYR A 105 -29.52 2.34 7.14
C TYR A 105 -28.52 2.89 6.12
N ASN A 106 -28.01 4.11 6.30
CA ASN A 106 -26.94 4.63 5.43
C ASN A 106 -25.67 3.79 5.55
N ALA A 107 -25.32 3.33 6.75
CA ALA A 107 -24.23 2.38 6.96
C ALA A 107 -24.50 1.05 6.25
N LYS A 108 -25.69 0.47 6.42
CA LYS A 108 -26.05 -0.81 5.78
C LYS A 108 -26.06 -0.76 4.24
N ARG A 109 -26.28 0.42 3.68
CA ARG A 109 -26.23 0.67 2.22
C ARG A 109 -24.81 0.78 1.67
N GLN A 110 -23.80 1.01 2.53
CA GLN A 110 -22.41 1.02 2.09
C GLN A 110 -22.03 -0.37 1.59
N VAL A 111 -21.35 -0.41 0.43
CA VAL A 111 -21.01 -1.63 -0.31
C VAL A 111 -20.34 -2.67 0.59
N GLU A 112 -19.34 -2.25 1.37
CA GLU A 112 -18.61 -3.15 2.26
C GLU A 112 -19.50 -3.79 3.34
N ILE A 113 -20.31 -2.99 4.04
CA ILE A 113 -21.24 -3.52 5.05
C ILE A 113 -22.28 -4.44 4.39
N LYS A 114 -22.78 -4.07 3.21
CA LYS A 114 -23.71 -4.92 2.44
C LYS A 114 -23.08 -6.26 2.08
N ALA A 115 -21.81 -6.28 1.66
CA ALA A 115 -21.06 -7.50 1.37
C ALA A 115 -21.05 -8.42 2.60
N TYR A 116 -20.68 -7.90 3.77
CA TYR A 116 -20.66 -8.65 5.02
C TYR A 116 -22.04 -9.14 5.46
N LEU A 117 -23.04 -8.26 5.47
CA LEU A 117 -24.33 -8.59 6.07
C LEU A 117 -25.20 -9.50 5.18
N ARG A 118 -25.14 -9.33 3.86
CA ARG A 118 -26.04 -10.04 2.93
C ARG A 118 -25.43 -11.29 2.32
N TYR A 119 -24.15 -11.25 1.98
CA TYR A 119 -23.54 -12.28 1.14
C TYR A 119 -22.52 -13.13 1.90
N ILE A 120 -21.63 -12.50 2.66
CA ILE A 120 -20.61 -13.20 3.47
C ILE A 120 -21.24 -13.80 4.74
N LYS A 121 -22.12 -13.06 5.41
CA LYS A 121 -22.83 -13.47 6.64
C LYS A 121 -21.88 -13.97 7.74
N SER A 122 -22.04 -15.21 8.22
CA SER A 122 -21.19 -15.87 9.21
C SER A 122 -19.83 -16.27 8.65
N GLY A 123 -19.68 -16.20 7.32
CA GLY A 123 -18.40 -16.09 6.66
C GLY A 123 -17.71 -17.39 6.29
N HIS A 124 -16.43 -17.20 6.00
CA HIS A 124 -15.42 -18.17 5.64
C HIS A 124 -14.19 -17.87 6.48
N GLU A 125 -13.43 -18.90 6.88
CA GLU A 125 -12.30 -18.70 7.79
C GLU A 125 -11.19 -17.81 7.20
N THR A 126 -11.11 -17.67 5.87
CA THR A 126 -10.12 -16.84 5.17
C THR A 126 -10.62 -15.43 4.86
N ILE A 127 -11.77 -15.02 5.39
CA ILE A 127 -12.30 -13.67 5.23
C ILE A 127 -12.13 -12.91 6.55
N LYS A 128 -11.65 -11.66 6.46
CA LYS A 128 -11.51 -10.79 7.63
C LYS A 128 -12.89 -10.49 8.20
N GLN A 129 -13.08 -10.68 9.50
CA GLN A 129 -14.39 -10.61 10.11
C GLN A 129 -14.80 -9.17 10.44
N LEU A 130 -15.98 -8.73 9.98
CA LEU A 130 -16.65 -7.52 10.45
C LEU A 130 -17.41 -7.83 11.75
N GLU A 131 -16.95 -7.25 12.85
CA GLU A 131 -17.46 -7.49 14.21
C GLU A 131 -18.67 -6.60 14.53
N ALA A 132 -18.51 -5.31 14.26
CA ALA A 132 -19.53 -4.31 14.54
C ALA A 132 -19.38 -3.09 13.62
N PHE A 133 -20.41 -2.27 13.54
CA PHE A 133 -20.38 -1.02 12.78
C PHE A 133 -21.37 -0.02 13.38
N HIS A 134 -21.16 1.25 13.06
CA HIS A 134 -22.14 2.31 13.32
C HIS A 134 -21.89 3.52 12.42
N GLN A 135 -22.81 4.47 12.46
CA GLN A 135 -22.66 5.76 11.80
C GLN A 135 -22.88 6.89 12.80
N TYR A 136 -22.17 7.99 12.62
CA TYR A 136 -22.31 9.19 13.44
C TYR A 136 -22.06 10.45 12.60
N ARG A 137 -22.52 11.61 13.08
CA ARG A 137 -22.15 12.90 12.48
C ARG A 137 -20.93 13.45 13.21
N ASN A 138 -19.87 13.75 12.46
CA ASN A 138 -18.67 14.35 13.04
C ASN A 138 -18.88 15.84 13.38
N GLU A 139 -17.86 16.48 13.97
CA GLU A 139 -17.89 17.91 14.36
C GLU A 139 -18.28 18.87 13.20
N ARG A 140 -18.14 18.43 11.94
CA ARG A 140 -18.50 19.21 10.73
C ARG A 140 -19.88 18.86 10.17
N GLY A 141 -20.66 18.06 10.89
CA GLY A 141 -21.98 17.58 10.47
C GLY A 141 -21.95 16.49 9.39
N LYS A 142 -20.77 16.08 8.91
CA LYS A 142 -20.66 15.04 7.88
C LYS A 142 -20.94 13.66 8.49
N LEU A 143 -21.73 12.87 7.76
CA LEU A 143 -22.00 11.49 8.13
C LEU A 143 -20.72 10.66 7.96
N THR A 144 -20.34 9.95 9.01
CA THR A 144 -19.11 9.18 9.11
C THR A 144 -19.47 7.75 9.49
N LEU A 145 -18.89 6.79 8.78
CA LEU A 145 -18.99 5.38 9.08
C LEU A 145 -17.81 4.94 9.95
N ALA A 146 -18.12 4.10 10.93
CA ALA A 146 -17.15 3.36 11.72
C ALA A 146 -17.41 1.86 11.58
N GLN A 147 -16.38 1.10 11.23
CA GLN A 147 -16.43 -0.36 11.14
C GLN A 147 -15.34 -0.95 12.04
N TYR A 148 -15.72 -1.97 12.80
CA TYR A 148 -14.84 -2.74 13.65
C TYR A 148 -14.60 -4.10 13.00
N PHE A 149 -13.35 -4.39 12.69
CA PHE A 149 -12.93 -5.68 12.17
C PHE A 149 -12.09 -6.44 13.20
N LYS A 150 -12.07 -7.77 13.13
CA LYS A 150 -11.08 -8.56 13.87
C LYS A 150 -9.67 -8.09 13.47
N PHE A 151 -8.85 -7.80 14.46
CA PHE A 151 -7.49 -7.32 14.25
C PHE A 151 -6.60 -8.44 13.68
N CYS A 152 -5.76 -8.10 12.71
CA CYS A 152 -4.69 -8.98 12.21
C CYS A 152 -3.34 -8.44 12.63
N ASP A 153 -2.64 -9.21 13.44
CA ASP A 153 -1.47 -8.86 14.23
C ASP A 153 -0.13 -9.13 13.53
N VAL A 154 -0.15 -9.53 12.25
CA VAL A 154 1.05 -9.64 11.38
C VAL A 154 1.06 -8.61 10.24
N GLY A 155 -0.07 -7.96 9.96
CA GLY A 155 -0.18 -6.88 8.97
C GLY A 155 -0.74 -7.41 7.67
N ASN A 156 -0.24 -6.93 6.54
CA ASN A 156 -0.66 -7.39 5.21
C ASN A 156 0.51 -7.81 4.31
N VAL A 157 0.18 -8.46 3.19
CA VAL A 157 1.17 -9.02 2.25
C VAL A 157 2.02 -7.92 1.59
N LYS A 158 1.49 -6.71 1.38
CA LYS A 158 2.26 -5.56 0.86
C LYS A 158 3.38 -5.17 1.82
N GLN A 159 3.08 -5.12 3.12
CA GLN A 159 4.06 -4.85 4.17
C GLN A 159 5.07 -6.00 4.30
N LEU A 160 4.60 -7.25 4.31
CA LEU A 160 5.46 -8.44 4.28
C LEU A 160 6.45 -8.40 3.10
N ARG A 161 5.97 -8.12 1.89
CA ARG A 161 6.80 -7.99 0.70
C ARG A 161 7.90 -6.94 0.88
N ARG A 162 7.52 -5.76 1.39
CA ARG A 162 8.46 -4.68 1.67
C ARG A 162 9.54 -5.11 2.67
N ALA A 163 9.16 -5.80 3.75
CA ALA A 163 10.08 -6.29 4.76
C ALA A 163 11.13 -7.24 4.16
N TYR A 164 10.71 -8.25 3.40
CA TYR A 164 11.64 -9.19 2.75
C TYR A 164 12.58 -8.54 1.75
N VAL A 165 12.09 -7.53 1.02
CA VAL A 165 12.91 -6.74 0.08
C VAL A 165 13.99 -5.96 0.81
N LEU A 166 13.64 -5.27 1.91
CA LEU A 166 14.59 -4.52 2.74
C LEU A 166 15.65 -5.44 3.34
N GLN A 167 15.24 -6.61 3.84
CA GLN A 167 16.12 -7.61 4.43
C GLN A 167 16.88 -8.46 3.40
N ARG A 168 16.65 -8.23 2.09
CA ARG A 168 17.23 -9.02 0.98
C ARG A 168 17.07 -10.52 1.18
N SER A 169 15.93 -10.93 1.74
CA SER A 169 15.61 -12.31 2.08
C SER A 169 14.53 -12.87 1.16
N ARG A 170 14.26 -14.17 1.25
CA ARG A 170 13.21 -14.86 0.50
C ARG A 170 12.22 -15.53 1.44
N LEU A 171 10.95 -15.53 1.04
CA LEU A 171 9.90 -16.19 1.78
C LEU A 171 10.07 -17.71 1.69
N PRO A 172 9.80 -18.45 2.78
CA PRO A 172 9.70 -19.91 2.71
C PRO A 172 8.66 -20.35 1.69
N GLU A 173 9.02 -21.25 0.78
CA GLU A 173 8.08 -21.72 -0.26
C GLU A 173 6.82 -22.35 0.36
N ALA A 174 6.95 -23.15 1.42
CA ALA A 174 5.80 -23.74 2.12
C ALA A 174 4.81 -22.69 2.64
N PHE A 175 5.30 -21.50 3.06
CA PHE A 175 4.42 -20.40 3.44
C PHE A 175 3.73 -19.79 2.22
N ILE A 176 4.43 -19.64 1.10
CA ILE A 176 3.85 -19.10 -0.13
C ILE A 176 2.76 -20.03 -0.68
N TRP A 177 2.92 -21.34 -0.57
CA TRP A 177 1.86 -22.32 -0.87
C TRP A 177 0.62 -22.13 0.02
N LYS A 178 0.80 -22.00 1.34
CA LYS A 178 -0.31 -21.70 2.28
C LYS A 178 -1.02 -20.40 1.88
N LEU A 179 -0.25 -19.34 1.59
CA LEU A 179 -0.77 -18.05 1.18
C LEU A 179 -1.58 -18.15 -0.11
N TYR A 180 -1.03 -18.78 -1.14
CA TYR A 180 -1.69 -18.93 -2.45
C TYR A 180 -2.98 -19.74 -2.31
N HIS A 181 -2.93 -20.90 -1.67
CA HIS A 181 -4.10 -21.73 -1.38
C HIS A 181 -5.19 -20.93 -0.67
N LYS A 182 -4.86 -20.21 0.41
CA LYS A 182 -5.85 -19.49 1.21
C LYS A 182 -6.45 -18.26 0.53
N ILE A 183 -5.74 -17.62 -0.39
CA ILE A 183 -6.33 -16.59 -1.26
C ILE A 183 -7.34 -17.22 -2.21
N ILE A 184 -7.00 -18.32 -2.88
CA ILE A 184 -7.91 -19.01 -3.81
C ILE A 184 -9.13 -19.60 -3.08
N ASP A 185 -8.93 -20.13 -1.88
CA ASP A 185 -9.97 -20.60 -0.96
C ASP A 185 -10.97 -19.48 -0.64
N ALA A 186 -10.47 -18.27 -0.31
CA ALA A 186 -11.30 -17.09 -0.10
C ALA A 186 -12.07 -16.68 -1.36
N LEU A 187 -11.42 -16.69 -2.53
CA LEU A 187 -12.04 -16.33 -3.80
C LEU A 187 -13.11 -17.34 -4.21
N ALA A 188 -12.87 -18.64 -4.06
CA ALA A 188 -13.87 -19.66 -4.32
C ALA A 188 -15.11 -19.41 -3.47
N PHE A 189 -14.92 -19.03 -2.20
CA PHE A 189 -16.02 -18.59 -1.39
C PHE A 189 -16.66 -17.35 -2.00
N LEU A 190 -15.98 -16.21 -2.14
CA LEU A 190 -16.58 -14.96 -2.63
C LEU A 190 -17.32 -15.10 -3.97
N HIS A 191 -16.76 -15.86 -4.91
CA HIS A 191 -17.34 -16.15 -6.23
C HIS A 191 -18.54 -17.08 -6.20
N ASN A 192 -18.93 -17.59 -5.03
CA ASN A 192 -19.99 -18.58 -4.84
C ASN A 192 -19.72 -19.90 -5.57
N ASP A 193 -18.44 -20.26 -5.68
CA ASP A 193 -17.94 -21.45 -6.39
C ASP A 193 -17.30 -22.46 -5.41
N HIS A 194 -17.36 -22.23 -4.10
CA HIS A 194 -16.68 -23.08 -3.12
C HIS A 194 -17.43 -24.39 -2.84
N PRO A 195 -16.80 -25.58 -2.99
CA PRO A 195 -17.48 -26.88 -2.86
C PRO A 195 -18.11 -27.14 -1.48
N LYS A 196 -17.46 -26.70 -0.39
CA LYS A 196 -18.00 -26.76 0.99
C LYS A 196 -19.39 -26.11 1.16
N TYR A 197 -19.76 -25.16 0.31
CA TYR A 197 -20.98 -24.35 0.47
C TYR A 197 -22.06 -24.65 -0.58
N ASP A 198 -21.86 -25.60 -1.48
CA ASP A 198 -22.82 -25.94 -2.55
C ASP A 198 -24.24 -26.24 -2.02
N ASN A 199 -24.30 -26.87 -0.85
CA ASN A 199 -25.55 -27.28 -0.22
C ASN A 199 -25.96 -26.39 0.96
N ASP A 200 -25.21 -25.32 1.25
CA ASP A 200 -25.53 -24.41 2.35
C ASP A 200 -26.68 -23.46 1.94
N PRO A 201 -27.87 -23.54 2.55
CA PRO A 201 -29.00 -22.67 2.22
C PRO A 201 -28.71 -21.18 2.44
N LEU A 202 -27.75 -20.82 3.30
CA LEU A 202 -27.38 -19.43 3.55
C LEU A 202 -26.60 -18.83 2.39
N HIS A 203 -25.90 -19.65 1.60
CA HIS A 203 -25.05 -19.23 0.49
C HIS A 203 -25.57 -19.66 -0.88
N LYS A 204 -26.54 -20.58 -0.94
CA LYS A 204 -27.13 -21.05 -2.19
C LYS A 204 -27.76 -19.90 -2.99
N GLY A 205 -27.41 -19.81 -4.27
CA GLY A 205 -28.01 -18.87 -5.23
C GLY A 205 -27.70 -17.39 -4.95
N ARG A 206 -26.70 -17.10 -4.12
CA ARG A 206 -26.27 -15.72 -3.91
C ARG A 206 -25.45 -15.20 -5.10
N LYS A 207 -25.37 -13.88 -5.21
CA LYS A 207 -24.48 -13.21 -6.17
C LYS A 207 -23.01 -13.57 -5.90
N SER A 208 -22.24 -13.68 -6.96
CA SER A 208 -20.78 -13.71 -6.90
C SER A 208 -20.26 -12.32 -6.56
N ILE A 209 -19.26 -12.25 -5.69
CA ILE A 209 -18.60 -11.01 -5.29
C ILE A 209 -17.28 -10.94 -6.04
N ILE A 210 -17.18 -10.00 -6.97
CA ILE A 210 -15.91 -9.70 -7.68
C ILE A 210 -15.16 -8.63 -6.90
N VAL A 211 -13.84 -8.74 -6.81
CA VAL A 211 -12.97 -7.86 -6.02
C VAL A 211 -11.99 -7.13 -6.93
N PRO A 212 -12.41 -6.02 -7.60
CA PRO A 212 -11.60 -5.34 -8.60
C PRO A 212 -10.29 -4.78 -8.05
N ASP A 213 -10.25 -4.41 -6.77
CA ASP A 213 -9.06 -3.94 -6.08
C ASP A 213 -8.40 -5.03 -5.24
N LEU A 214 -8.49 -6.30 -5.66
CA LEU A 214 -7.74 -7.37 -4.99
C LEU A 214 -6.24 -7.16 -5.19
N ASP A 215 -5.56 -6.80 -4.11
CA ASP A 215 -4.13 -6.53 -4.09
C ASP A 215 -3.45 -7.07 -2.81
N ALA A 216 -2.16 -6.82 -2.69
CA ALA A 216 -1.37 -7.29 -1.56
C ALA A 216 -1.68 -6.55 -0.24
N GLU A 217 -2.29 -5.37 -0.26
CA GLU A 217 -2.67 -4.65 0.97
C GLU A 217 -3.99 -5.15 1.56
N ASN A 218 -4.81 -5.77 0.72
CA ASN A 218 -6.10 -6.35 1.08
C ASN A 218 -6.01 -7.80 1.58
N VAL A 219 -4.81 -8.41 1.54
CA VAL A 219 -4.53 -9.72 2.12
C VAL A 219 -3.80 -9.57 3.46
N TYR A 220 -4.53 -9.81 4.55
CA TYR A 220 -4.07 -9.67 5.92
C TYR A 220 -3.52 -10.99 6.49
N LEU A 221 -2.61 -10.87 7.45
CA LEU A 221 -1.92 -11.96 8.11
C LEU A 221 -2.20 -11.90 9.63
N CYS A 222 -2.61 -13.02 10.20
CA CYS A 222 -3.08 -13.13 11.58
C CYS A 222 -2.39 -14.35 12.24
N TRP A 223 -1.72 -14.21 13.38
CA TRP A 223 -1.19 -15.38 14.09
C TRP A 223 -2.33 -16.23 14.67
N PRO A 224 -2.25 -17.58 14.59
CA PRO A 224 -3.22 -18.45 15.24
C PRO A 224 -3.17 -18.28 16.77
N GLU A 225 -4.35 -18.20 17.40
CA GLU A 225 -4.47 -18.07 18.85
C GLU A 225 -3.79 -19.25 19.57
N GLY A 226 -2.88 -18.95 20.50
CA GLY A 226 -2.15 -19.96 21.28
C GLY A 226 -1.07 -20.74 20.51
N GLY A 227 -0.88 -20.47 19.22
CA GLY A 227 0.18 -21.06 18.41
C GLY A 227 1.55 -20.43 18.71
N SER A 228 2.60 -21.25 18.79
CA SER A 228 3.95 -20.70 18.84
C SER A 228 4.35 -20.19 17.46
N HIS A 229 4.69 -18.90 17.35
CA HIS A 229 5.02 -18.25 16.07
C HIS A 229 6.25 -18.89 15.38
N SER A 230 7.06 -19.66 16.11
CA SER A 230 8.20 -20.41 15.57
C SER A 230 7.83 -21.79 15.00
N LEU A 231 6.58 -22.23 15.16
CA LEU A 231 6.12 -23.58 14.79
C LEU A 231 4.96 -23.58 13.80
N VAL A 232 4.33 -22.42 13.55
CA VAL A 232 3.20 -22.31 12.63
C VAL A 232 3.38 -21.09 11.72
N TYR A 233 2.69 -21.10 10.58
CA TYR A 233 2.55 -19.94 9.73
C TYR A 233 1.29 -19.13 10.11
N PRO A 234 1.29 -17.81 9.90
CA PRO A 234 0.10 -16.99 10.11
C PRO A 234 -1.05 -17.44 9.21
N ASP A 235 -2.27 -17.24 9.68
CA ASP A 235 -3.48 -17.38 8.90
C ASP A 235 -3.67 -16.19 7.96
N ILE A 236 -4.34 -16.45 6.85
CA ILE A 236 -4.53 -15.49 5.76
C ILE A 236 -5.99 -15.06 5.77
N LYS A 237 -6.23 -13.75 5.77
CA LYS A 237 -7.56 -13.14 5.78
C LYS A 237 -7.66 -12.12 4.65
N LEU A 238 -8.53 -12.35 3.69
CA LEU A 238 -8.88 -11.35 2.67
C LEU A 238 -9.89 -10.35 3.25
N GLY A 239 -9.69 -9.06 3.01
CA GLY A 239 -10.59 -8.00 3.48
C GLY A 239 -10.59 -6.79 2.56
N ASP A 240 -11.16 -5.68 3.05
CA ASP A 240 -11.39 -4.44 2.31
C ASP A 240 -12.34 -4.63 1.11
N PHE A 241 -13.64 -4.67 1.39
CA PHE A 241 -14.68 -4.92 0.37
C PHE A 241 -15.46 -3.67 -0.01
N ASP A 242 -14.82 -2.50 -0.03
CA ASP A 242 -15.48 -1.23 -0.33
C ASP A 242 -15.70 -0.96 -1.83
N THR A 243 -14.95 -1.63 -2.72
CA THR A 243 -15.09 -1.51 -4.18
C THR A 243 -15.61 -2.77 -4.87
N VAL A 244 -16.10 -3.76 -4.10
CA VAL A 244 -16.61 -5.01 -4.68
C VAL A 244 -17.85 -4.79 -5.53
N ASN A 245 -18.04 -5.69 -6.48
CA ASN A 245 -19.22 -5.73 -7.35
C ASN A 245 -19.98 -7.05 -7.18
N PHE A 246 -21.31 -6.98 -7.25
CA PHE A 246 -22.20 -8.13 -7.10
C PHE A 246 -22.76 -8.54 -8.46
N VAL A 247 -22.31 -9.68 -8.98
CA VAL A 247 -22.73 -10.20 -10.29
C VAL A 247 -23.44 -11.54 -10.15
N ASP A 248 -24.20 -11.94 -11.17
CA ASP A 248 -24.70 -13.31 -11.25
C ASP A 248 -23.55 -14.31 -11.36
N PHE A 249 -23.78 -15.55 -10.95
CA PHE A 249 -22.78 -16.60 -11.02
C PHE A 249 -22.25 -16.75 -12.46
N GLU A 250 -20.93 -16.92 -12.60
CA GLU A 250 -20.19 -16.91 -13.87
C GLU A 250 -20.27 -15.60 -14.68
N GLY A 251 -20.98 -14.59 -14.16
CA GLY A 251 -21.09 -13.27 -14.76
C GLY A 251 -19.83 -12.42 -14.60
N GLY A 252 -19.88 -11.25 -15.22
CA GLY A 252 -18.90 -10.20 -15.09
C GLY A 252 -19.56 -8.85 -15.37
N PHE A 253 -18.77 -7.78 -15.31
CA PHE A 253 -19.23 -6.43 -15.59
C PHE A 253 -18.20 -5.66 -16.40
N LEU A 254 -18.70 -4.70 -17.18
CA LEU A 254 -17.87 -3.71 -17.87
C LEU A 254 -17.69 -2.49 -16.96
N GLU A 255 -16.47 -1.98 -16.88
CA GLU A 255 -16.19 -0.72 -16.21
C GLU A 255 -15.81 0.33 -17.26
N GLU A 256 -16.69 1.31 -17.46
CA GLU A 256 -16.60 2.27 -18.58
C GLU A 256 -15.58 3.39 -18.32
N ASP A 257 -15.30 3.72 -17.05
CA ASP A 257 -14.49 4.88 -16.64
C ASP A 257 -13.20 4.49 -15.90
N ILE A 258 -12.41 3.55 -16.43
CA ILE A 258 -11.14 3.19 -15.78
C ILE A 258 -10.06 4.23 -16.08
N THR A 259 -9.88 5.18 -15.18
CA THR A 259 -8.74 6.09 -15.18
C THR A 259 -7.59 5.50 -14.36
N GLY A 260 -6.36 5.51 -14.89
CA GLY A 260 -5.17 5.11 -14.12
C GLY A 260 -4.94 3.61 -13.95
N ILE A 261 -5.36 2.76 -14.90
CA ILE A 261 -5.07 1.31 -14.88
C ILE A 261 -3.57 1.04 -14.65
N ASP A 262 -3.23 0.43 -13.52
CA ASP A 262 -1.91 -0.18 -13.32
C ASP A 262 -1.81 -1.49 -14.12
N TYR A 263 -1.54 -1.35 -15.40
CA TYR A 263 -1.37 -2.46 -16.35
C TYR A 263 -0.21 -3.41 -15.98
N ARG A 264 0.57 -3.12 -14.93
CA ARG A 264 1.66 -3.99 -14.44
C ARG A 264 1.18 -5.06 -13.47
N HIS A 265 0.03 -4.85 -12.82
CA HIS A 265 -0.52 -5.76 -11.82
C HIS A 265 -1.96 -6.19 -12.13
N ASN A 266 -2.69 -5.40 -12.92
CA ASN A 266 -4.07 -5.70 -13.31
C ASN A 266 -4.17 -6.84 -14.33
N PRO A 267 -5.32 -7.53 -14.40
CA PRO A 267 -5.60 -8.54 -15.42
C PRO A 267 -5.40 -8.06 -16.87
N PRO A 268 -5.12 -8.98 -17.82
CA PRO A 268 -4.99 -8.68 -19.24
C PRO A 268 -6.23 -8.11 -19.92
N GLU A 269 -7.40 -8.49 -19.41
CA GLU A 269 -8.71 -8.05 -19.89
C GLU A 269 -8.82 -6.52 -19.82
N LEU A 270 -9.21 -5.89 -20.92
CA LEU A 270 -9.52 -4.45 -20.94
C LEU A 270 -10.96 -4.25 -20.51
N ASN A 271 -11.16 -3.50 -19.43
CA ASN A 271 -12.45 -3.02 -18.95
C ASN A 271 -13.50 -4.09 -18.61
N TRP A 272 -13.17 -5.38 -18.70
CA TRP A 272 -14.04 -6.49 -18.33
C TRP A 272 -13.53 -7.18 -17.08
N TRP A 273 -14.37 -7.22 -16.05
CA TRP A 273 -14.06 -7.81 -14.76
C TRP A 273 -14.97 -8.99 -14.46
N SER A 274 -14.38 -10.09 -14.03
CA SER A 274 -15.09 -11.32 -13.68
C SER A 274 -14.39 -12.04 -12.52
N ALA A 275 -14.95 -13.15 -12.06
CA ALA A 275 -14.31 -14.03 -11.09
C ALA A 275 -12.90 -14.45 -11.52
N LYS A 276 -12.69 -14.68 -12.82
CA LYS A 276 -11.39 -15.03 -13.40
C LYS A 276 -10.40 -13.87 -13.29
N SER A 277 -10.86 -12.63 -13.34
CA SER A 277 -10.00 -11.45 -13.17
C SER A 277 -9.40 -11.39 -11.75
N ASP A 278 -10.15 -11.82 -10.73
CA ASP A 278 -9.62 -11.96 -9.37
C ASP A 278 -8.58 -13.08 -9.27
N ILE A 279 -8.73 -14.18 -10.03
CA ILE A 279 -7.73 -15.26 -10.10
C ILE A 279 -6.39 -14.73 -10.61
N TRP A 280 -6.40 -13.91 -11.65
CA TRP A 280 -5.17 -13.27 -12.13
C TRP A 280 -4.52 -12.41 -11.05
N ARG A 281 -5.32 -11.60 -10.34
CA ARG A 281 -4.83 -10.74 -9.25
C ARG A 281 -4.24 -11.55 -8.11
N ALA A 282 -4.87 -12.66 -7.71
CA ALA A 282 -4.31 -13.59 -6.74
C ALA A 282 -2.94 -14.12 -7.19
N GLY A 283 -2.84 -14.56 -8.45
CA GLY A 283 -1.57 -14.95 -9.06
C GLY A 283 -0.54 -13.82 -9.07
N SER A 284 -0.94 -12.58 -9.37
CA SER A 284 -0.03 -11.44 -9.47
C SER A 284 0.52 -11.03 -8.10
N ILE A 285 -0.30 -11.12 -7.04
CA ILE A 285 0.12 -10.94 -5.65
C ILE A 285 1.24 -11.93 -5.32
N VAL A 286 0.99 -13.22 -5.54
CA VAL A 286 1.94 -14.31 -5.24
C VAL A 286 3.20 -14.19 -6.10
N TYR A 287 3.05 -13.90 -7.39
CA TYR A 287 4.17 -13.66 -8.31
C TYR A 287 5.07 -12.52 -7.84
N SER A 288 4.50 -11.41 -7.36
CA SER A 288 5.27 -10.27 -6.87
C SER A 288 6.14 -10.58 -5.64
N LEU A 289 5.83 -11.64 -4.91
CA LEU A 289 6.62 -12.12 -3.76
C LEU A 289 7.83 -12.95 -4.19
N VAL A 290 7.72 -13.68 -5.30
CA VAL A 290 8.71 -14.68 -5.74
C VAL A 290 9.57 -14.23 -6.93
N SER A 291 9.21 -13.12 -7.57
CA SER A 291 9.85 -12.64 -8.80
C SER A 291 10.96 -11.59 -8.58
N GLN A 292 11.37 -11.32 -7.34
CA GLN A 292 12.35 -10.27 -6.97
C GLN A 292 11.99 -8.88 -7.50
N LEU A 293 10.79 -8.37 -7.17
CA LEU A 293 10.29 -7.06 -7.60
C LEU A 293 9.99 -6.92 -9.11
N ARG A 294 10.01 -8.02 -9.87
CA ARG A 294 9.53 -7.98 -11.26
C ARG A 294 8.01 -7.93 -11.27
N THR A 295 7.47 -6.89 -11.91
CA THR A 295 6.03 -6.81 -12.18
C THR A 295 5.66 -7.73 -13.35
N THR A 296 4.36 -7.90 -13.60
CA THR A 296 3.94 -8.75 -14.72
C THR A 296 4.21 -8.10 -16.07
N THR A 297 4.67 -6.85 -16.26
CA THR A 297 4.80 -6.29 -17.63
C THR A 297 6.19 -5.74 -17.95
N LYS A 298 6.67 -5.99 -19.19
CA LYS A 298 7.99 -5.54 -19.70
C LYS A 298 7.93 -4.36 -20.67
N LEU A 299 6.80 -4.19 -21.39
CA LEU A 299 6.67 -3.11 -22.36
C LEU A 299 6.44 -1.77 -21.63
N ALA A 300 7.35 -0.83 -21.87
CA ALA A 300 7.26 0.53 -21.37
C ALA A 300 6.23 1.32 -22.19
N ILE A 301 5.45 2.14 -21.49
CA ILE A 301 4.64 3.17 -22.14
C ILE A 301 5.59 4.21 -22.73
N PRO A 302 5.34 4.72 -23.96
CA PRO A 302 6.12 5.82 -24.51
C PRO A 302 6.22 7.01 -23.55
N ASN A 303 7.39 7.66 -23.52
CA ASN A 303 7.64 8.81 -22.66
C ASN A 303 6.56 9.90 -22.85
N GLY A 304 6.05 10.44 -21.74
CA GLY A 304 5.02 11.48 -21.76
C GLY A 304 3.58 10.99 -22.00
N LYS A 305 3.36 9.67 -22.09
CA LYS A 305 2.02 9.07 -22.17
C LYS A 305 1.72 8.21 -20.94
N THR A 306 0.44 8.06 -20.64
CA THR A 306 -0.14 7.10 -19.70
C THR A 306 -0.78 5.94 -20.45
N PHE A 307 -1.15 4.86 -19.74
CA PHE A 307 -1.73 3.67 -20.39
C PHE A 307 -3.06 4.01 -21.08
N THR A 308 -3.83 4.91 -20.47
CA THR A 308 -5.10 5.43 -20.98
C THR A 308 -4.94 6.33 -22.22
N ASP A 309 -3.75 6.86 -22.49
CA ASP A 309 -3.48 7.66 -23.69
C ASP A 309 -3.19 6.81 -24.94
N LEU A 310 -3.11 5.48 -24.78
CA LEU A 310 -2.83 4.53 -25.86
C LEU A 310 -4.12 4.12 -26.57
N THR A 311 -4.01 3.71 -27.84
CA THR A 311 -5.13 3.08 -28.54
C THR A 311 -5.45 1.74 -27.89
N GLU A 312 -6.69 1.26 -28.03
CA GLU A 312 -7.09 -0.05 -27.51
C GLU A 312 -6.21 -1.17 -28.07
N GLU A 313 -5.79 -1.08 -29.33
CA GLU A 313 -4.86 -2.05 -29.95
C GLU A 313 -3.49 -2.07 -29.25
N ASP A 314 -2.92 -0.90 -28.93
CA ASP A 314 -1.66 -0.80 -28.20
C ASP A 314 -1.80 -1.29 -26.76
N GLN A 315 -2.92 -0.98 -26.10
CA GLN A 315 -3.22 -1.49 -24.77
C GLN A 315 -3.27 -3.02 -24.77
N ARG A 316 -4.03 -3.62 -25.71
CA ARG A 316 -4.10 -5.08 -25.89
C ARG A 316 -2.73 -5.69 -26.17
N ARG A 317 -1.92 -5.07 -27.04
CA ARG A 317 -0.56 -5.53 -27.35
C ARG A 317 0.33 -5.58 -26.10
N ILE A 318 0.15 -4.64 -25.19
CA ILE A 318 0.88 -4.60 -23.92
C ILE A 318 0.34 -5.64 -22.94
N THR A 319 -0.98 -5.70 -22.74
CA THR A 319 -1.59 -6.55 -21.71
C THR A 319 -1.62 -8.03 -22.07
N MET A 320 -1.59 -8.35 -23.36
CA MET A 320 -1.56 -9.72 -23.91
C MET A 320 -0.17 -10.15 -24.38
N ASP A 321 0.92 -9.45 -24.02
CA ASP A 321 2.28 -9.88 -24.36
C ASP A 321 2.58 -11.23 -23.69
N PRO A 322 2.95 -12.30 -24.43
CA PRO A 322 3.27 -13.59 -23.83
C PRO A 322 4.48 -13.55 -22.87
N ARG A 323 5.31 -12.51 -22.95
CA ARG A 323 6.48 -12.29 -22.07
C ARG A 323 6.13 -11.53 -20.79
N ARG A 324 4.84 -11.26 -20.57
CA ARG A 324 4.30 -10.60 -19.39
C ARG A 324 4.73 -11.40 -18.13
N VAL A 325 4.39 -12.67 -18.10
CA VAL A 325 4.82 -13.57 -17.01
C VAL A 325 6.22 -14.10 -17.33
N GLN A 326 7.21 -13.77 -16.50
CA GLN A 326 8.57 -14.30 -16.62
C GLN A 326 8.79 -15.46 -15.66
N PRO A 327 9.82 -16.29 -15.90
CA PRO A 327 10.19 -17.32 -14.93
C PRO A 327 10.48 -16.73 -13.55
N ILE A 328 10.02 -17.41 -12.51
CA ILE A 328 10.25 -17.02 -11.11
C ILE A 328 11.70 -17.26 -10.70
N ASP A 329 12.08 -16.89 -9.48
CA ASP A 329 13.42 -17.18 -8.98
C ASP A 329 13.65 -18.70 -8.91
N HIS A 330 14.76 -19.17 -9.49
CA HIS A 330 15.21 -20.58 -9.52
C HIS A 330 15.34 -21.25 -8.13
N MET A 331 15.28 -20.47 -7.05
CA MET A 331 15.25 -20.96 -5.68
C MET A 331 13.90 -21.58 -5.27
N TYR A 332 12.84 -21.34 -6.04
CA TYR A 332 11.53 -21.96 -5.84
C TYR A 332 11.34 -23.16 -6.78
N SER A 333 10.51 -24.11 -6.36
CA SER A 333 10.28 -25.32 -7.14
C SER A 333 9.57 -25.05 -8.48
N GLY A 334 9.91 -25.84 -9.50
CA GLY A 334 9.21 -25.79 -10.78
C GLY A 334 7.73 -26.23 -10.69
N GLU A 335 7.39 -27.05 -9.69
CA GLU A 335 5.99 -27.39 -9.38
C GLU A 335 5.21 -26.14 -8.96
N PHE A 336 5.79 -25.32 -8.08
CA PHE A 336 5.18 -24.07 -7.65
C PHE A 336 5.06 -23.07 -8.80
N GLU A 337 6.09 -22.96 -9.64
CA GLU A 337 6.02 -22.13 -10.84
C GLU A 337 4.88 -22.56 -11.76
N ALA A 338 4.77 -23.86 -12.06
CA ALA A 338 3.71 -24.39 -12.91
C ALA A 338 2.31 -24.10 -12.34
N MET A 339 2.13 -24.25 -11.03
CA MET A 339 0.86 -23.95 -10.37
C MET A 339 0.53 -22.45 -10.34
N LEU A 340 1.53 -21.59 -10.14
CA LEU A 340 1.36 -20.13 -10.18
C LEU A 340 0.97 -19.67 -11.60
N GLN A 341 1.57 -20.25 -12.63
CA GLN A 341 1.24 -19.95 -14.02
C GLN A 341 -0.22 -20.24 -14.39
N ARG A 342 -0.88 -21.19 -13.70
CA ARG A 342 -2.33 -21.46 -13.87
C ARG A 342 -3.18 -20.21 -13.62
N SER A 343 -2.84 -19.39 -12.61
CA SER A 343 -3.55 -18.13 -12.34
C SER A 343 -3.22 -17.03 -13.35
N LEU A 344 -2.01 -17.08 -13.93
CA LEU A 344 -1.47 -16.04 -14.80
C LEU A 344 -1.66 -16.37 -16.30
N VAL A 345 -2.74 -17.08 -16.63
CA VAL A 345 -3.16 -17.31 -18.02
C VAL A 345 -3.74 -16.01 -18.59
N LEU A 346 -3.22 -15.59 -19.75
CA LEU A 346 -3.55 -14.29 -20.35
C LEU A 346 -5.02 -14.22 -20.79
N ASP A 347 -5.50 -15.25 -21.50
CA ASP A 347 -6.90 -15.35 -21.89
C ASP A 347 -7.75 -15.77 -20.69
N TYR A 348 -8.68 -14.92 -20.28
CA TYR A 348 -9.55 -15.18 -19.14
C TYR A 348 -10.48 -16.38 -19.35
N LYS A 349 -10.77 -16.76 -20.60
CA LYS A 349 -11.60 -17.93 -20.93
C LYS A 349 -10.88 -19.24 -20.63
N GLU A 350 -9.56 -19.24 -20.80
CA GLU A 350 -8.69 -20.40 -20.54
C GLU A 350 -8.16 -20.42 -19.10
N ARG A 351 -8.29 -19.30 -18.37
CA ARG A 351 -7.91 -19.20 -16.95
C ARG A 351 -8.85 -20.08 -16.11
N PRO A 352 -8.35 -20.86 -15.14
CA PRO A 352 -9.18 -21.71 -14.29
C PRO A 352 -10.07 -20.90 -13.35
N SER A 353 -11.17 -21.51 -12.88
CA SER A 353 -12.05 -20.93 -11.87
C SER A 353 -11.40 -21.07 -10.50
N ALA A 354 -11.93 -20.35 -9.51
CA ALA A 354 -11.48 -20.52 -8.15
C ALA A 354 -11.67 -21.97 -7.66
N ARG A 355 -12.77 -22.64 -8.02
CA ARG A 355 -13.02 -24.04 -7.69
C ARG A 355 -12.00 -24.99 -8.32
N GLU A 356 -11.76 -24.85 -9.63
CA GLU A 356 -10.82 -25.70 -10.36
C GLU A 356 -9.42 -25.58 -9.77
N LEU A 357 -8.98 -24.34 -9.52
CA LEU A 357 -7.66 -24.07 -8.98
C LEU A 357 -7.55 -24.49 -7.50
N LEU A 358 -8.60 -24.33 -6.70
CA LEU A 358 -8.64 -24.79 -5.31
C LEU A 358 -8.45 -26.31 -5.23
N GLN A 359 -9.13 -27.06 -6.10
CA GLN A 359 -8.99 -28.51 -6.17
C GLN A 359 -7.56 -28.94 -6.53
N GLU A 360 -6.92 -28.22 -7.46
CA GLU A 360 -5.53 -28.47 -7.86
C GLU A 360 -4.51 -28.10 -6.76
N LEU A 361 -4.79 -27.04 -6.00
CA LEU A 361 -3.93 -26.55 -4.91
C LEU A 361 -4.01 -27.39 -3.63
N GLU A 362 -5.13 -28.04 -3.36
CA GLU A 362 -5.42 -28.73 -2.09
C GLU A 362 -4.34 -29.75 -1.73
N GLY A 363 -3.96 -30.63 -2.68
CA GLY A 363 -2.97 -31.68 -2.47
C GLY A 363 -1.57 -31.10 -2.14
N PRO A 364 -0.97 -30.30 -3.04
CA PRO A 364 0.33 -29.69 -2.81
C PRO A 364 0.39 -28.85 -1.53
N ALA A 365 -0.64 -28.06 -1.23
CA ALA A 365 -0.70 -27.23 -0.02
C ALA A 365 -0.78 -28.09 1.26
N THR A 366 -1.60 -29.14 1.25
CA THR A 366 -1.73 -30.07 2.38
C THR A 366 -0.44 -30.82 2.65
N GLU A 367 0.24 -31.31 1.62
CA GLU A 367 1.53 -31.99 1.76
C GLU A 367 2.55 -31.10 2.48
N ARG A 368 2.66 -29.82 2.08
CA ARG A 368 3.61 -28.86 2.65
C ARG A 368 3.22 -28.41 4.05
N ALA A 369 1.92 -28.40 4.37
CA ALA A 369 1.44 -28.13 5.72
C ALA A 369 1.74 -29.29 6.69
N LEU A 370 1.69 -30.54 6.20
CA LEU A 370 1.92 -31.74 7.02
C LEU A 370 3.40 -32.14 7.12
N ASN A 371 4.23 -31.71 6.17
CA ASN A 371 5.65 -32.06 6.13
C ASN A 371 6.49 -31.06 6.95
N SER A 372 6.83 -31.43 8.18
CA SER A 372 7.66 -30.62 9.08
C SER A 372 9.05 -30.30 8.52
N ASP A 373 9.59 -31.13 7.62
CA ASP A 373 10.92 -30.93 7.05
C ASP A 373 10.94 -29.78 6.02
N LEU A 374 9.78 -29.41 5.49
CA LEU A 374 9.59 -28.28 4.58
C LEU A 374 9.27 -26.97 5.33
N PHE A 375 8.89 -27.06 6.60
CA PHE A 375 8.60 -25.88 7.40
C PHE A 375 9.87 -25.07 7.68
N ARG A 376 9.81 -23.76 7.44
CA ARG A 376 10.85 -22.82 7.84
C ARG A 376 10.16 -21.67 8.54
N ALA A 377 10.47 -21.48 9.83
CA ALA A 377 9.87 -20.42 10.61
C ALA A 377 10.07 -19.07 9.91
N LEU A 378 9.01 -18.27 9.94
CA LEU A 378 9.10 -16.88 9.55
C LEU A 378 10.05 -16.14 10.52
N PRO A 379 10.99 -15.32 10.03
CA PRO A 379 11.87 -14.57 10.91
C PRO A 379 11.12 -13.65 11.87
N GLY A 380 11.67 -13.45 13.08
CA GLY A 380 11.06 -12.60 14.11
C GLY A 380 10.80 -11.17 13.64
N TRP A 381 11.69 -10.63 12.80
CA TRP A 381 11.60 -9.28 12.25
C TRP A 381 10.40 -9.03 11.36
N ILE A 382 9.66 -10.06 10.91
CA ILE A 382 8.44 -9.82 10.12
C ILE A 382 7.42 -9.05 10.94
N VAL A 383 7.26 -9.35 12.23
CA VAL A 383 6.29 -8.61 13.05
C VAL A 383 6.79 -7.20 13.37
N ASP A 384 8.07 -6.91 13.16
CA ASP A 384 8.68 -5.59 13.36
C ASP A 384 8.58 -4.71 12.12
N ASP A 385 8.73 -5.34 10.96
CA ASP A 385 8.78 -4.68 9.66
C ASP A 385 7.44 -4.75 8.90
N ALA A 386 6.57 -5.73 9.19
CA ALA A 386 5.27 -5.92 8.53
C ALA A 386 4.10 -5.34 9.34
N ILE A 387 4.06 -5.53 10.66
CA ILE A 387 3.35 -4.61 11.55
C ILE A 387 4.39 -3.65 12.08
N PRO A 388 4.19 -2.34 12.02
CA PRO A 388 5.05 -1.46 12.75
C PRO A 388 4.83 -1.67 14.26
N GLY A 389 5.60 -2.55 14.94
CA GLY A 389 5.63 -2.52 16.40
C GLY A 389 6.01 -3.73 17.29
N LYS A 390 7.11 -4.47 17.07
CA LYS A 390 7.68 -5.30 18.16
C LYS A 390 9.11 -4.93 18.59
N ASP A 391 9.93 -4.33 17.72
CA ASP A 391 11.35 -4.01 18.00
C ASP A 391 11.60 -2.57 18.47
N ASN A 392 10.60 -1.94 19.09
CA ASN A 392 10.74 -0.71 19.89
C ASN A 392 11.35 0.55 19.23
N LYS A 393 11.69 0.56 17.94
CA LYS A 393 12.21 1.76 17.25
C LYS A 393 11.18 2.55 16.45
N PHE A 394 10.10 1.91 16.01
CA PHE A 394 9.00 2.56 15.27
C PHE A 394 7.70 2.69 16.10
N THR A 395 7.59 1.98 17.24
CA THR A 395 6.42 1.99 18.15
C THR A 395 6.13 3.38 18.73
N GLU A 396 7.15 4.21 18.93
CA GLU A 396 6.94 5.59 19.37
C GLU A 396 6.21 6.44 18.31
N GLU A 397 6.39 6.09 17.03
CA GLU A 397 5.78 6.53 15.74
C GLU A 397 4.26 6.77 15.68
N HIS A 398 3.59 5.74 16.16
CA HIS A 398 2.24 5.41 15.73
C HIS A 398 1.36 4.95 16.89
N THR A 399 1.94 4.81 18.09
CA THR A 399 1.20 4.50 19.31
C THR A 399 0.69 5.77 19.96
N PHE A 400 -0.59 5.81 20.33
CA PHE A 400 -1.14 6.94 21.06
C PHE A 400 -0.75 6.87 22.54
N SER A 401 -0.31 8.00 23.10
CA SER A 401 -0.27 8.14 24.55
C SER A 401 -1.70 8.29 25.08
N GLN A 402 -2.08 7.41 26.00
CA GLN A 402 -3.40 7.45 26.62
C GLN A 402 -3.57 8.70 27.48
N GLU A 403 -2.51 9.15 28.13
CA GLU A 403 -2.46 10.41 28.86
C GLU A 403 -2.75 11.59 27.92
N ARG A 404 -2.11 11.60 26.75
CA ARG A 404 -2.30 12.64 25.72
C ARG A 404 -3.73 12.66 25.18
N LEU A 405 -4.30 11.49 24.85
CA LEU A 405 -5.70 11.42 24.41
C LEU A 405 -6.66 11.90 25.50
N LYS A 406 -6.46 11.48 26.77
CA LYS A 406 -7.25 11.95 27.92
C LYS A 406 -7.15 13.46 28.14
N GLN A 407 -5.96 14.05 27.93
CA GLN A 407 -5.77 15.50 27.99
C GLN A 407 -6.56 16.22 26.88
N LEU A 408 -6.47 15.75 25.64
CA LEU A 408 -7.18 16.35 24.50
C LEU A 408 -8.71 16.18 24.59
N LEU A 409 -9.17 15.14 25.28
CA LEU A 409 -10.59 14.91 25.56
C LEU A 409 -11.18 15.92 26.55
N GLN A 410 -10.37 16.59 27.36
CA GLN A 410 -10.86 17.62 28.29
C GLN A 410 -11.56 18.75 27.53
N PRO A 411 -12.60 19.38 28.12
CA PRO A 411 -13.32 20.47 27.49
C PRO A 411 -12.38 21.60 27.01
N GLY A 412 -12.43 21.94 25.72
CA GLY A 412 -11.63 23.01 25.11
C GLY A 412 -10.15 22.69 24.85
N ALA A 413 -9.63 21.55 25.30
CA ALA A 413 -8.21 21.20 25.13
C ALA A 413 -7.83 20.97 23.66
N LEU A 414 -8.62 20.19 22.92
CA LEU A 414 -8.39 19.96 21.49
C LEU A 414 -8.47 21.27 20.69
N GLU A 415 -9.37 22.17 21.07
CA GLU A 415 -9.59 23.47 20.44
C GLU A 415 -8.39 24.40 20.66
N ALA A 416 -7.84 24.44 21.88
CA ALA A 416 -6.62 25.15 22.18
C ALA A 416 -5.42 24.59 21.38
N GLU A 417 -5.27 23.26 21.32
CA GLU A 417 -4.22 22.60 20.55
C GLU A 417 -4.35 22.89 19.04
N LYS A 418 -5.57 22.88 18.49
CA LYS A 418 -5.85 23.28 17.08
C LYS A 418 -5.30 24.69 16.80
N VAL A 419 -5.43 25.63 17.74
CA VAL A 419 -4.91 27.01 17.61
C VAL A 419 -3.38 27.03 17.66
N VAL A 420 -2.77 26.30 18.60
CA VAL A 420 -1.31 26.18 18.72
C VAL A 420 -0.69 25.62 17.44
N GLN A 421 -1.24 24.51 16.93
CA GLN A 421 -0.74 23.86 15.71
C GLN A 421 -0.94 24.74 14.47
N LYS A 422 -2.04 25.51 14.39
CA LYS A 422 -2.24 26.47 13.31
C LYS A 422 -1.18 27.59 13.33
N LYS A 423 -0.81 28.09 14.51
CA LYS A 423 0.26 29.09 14.66
C LYS A 423 1.62 28.52 14.27
N LYS A 424 1.92 27.28 14.70
CA LYS A 424 3.15 26.57 14.34
C LYS A 424 3.29 26.41 12.82
N LEU A 425 2.25 25.89 12.17
CA LEU A 425 2.25 25.71 10.70
C LEU A 425 2.37 27.04 9.95
N ALA A 426 1.76 28.11 10.46
CA ALA A 426 1.89 29.43 9.86
C ALA A 426 3.32 29.98 9.98
N ALA A 427 3.98 29.77 11.14
CA ALA A 427 5.37 30.16 11.34
C ALA A 427 6.34 29.35 10.45
N GLU A 428 6.12 28.04 10.31
CA GLU A 428 6.91 27.17 9.40
C GLU A 428 6.78 27.63 7.94
N LYS A 429 5.54 27.91 7.49
CA LYS A 429 5.31 28.45 6.13
C LYS A 429 6.01 29.79 5.92
N GLN A 430 5.97 30.67 6.93
CA GLN A 430 6.65 31.96 6.84
C GLN A 430 8.16 31.79 6.75
N ALA A 431 8.74 30.88 7.54
CA ALA A 431 10.17 30.58 7.50
C ALA A 431 10.62 30.06 6.14
N ILE A 432 9.83 29.18 5.50
CA ILE A 432 10.10 28.68 4.13
C ILE A 432 10.06 29.84 3.14
N ILE A 433 9.04 30.70 3.19
CA ILE A 433 8.92 31.88 2.31
C ILE A 433 10.12 32.83 2.50
N ASP A 434 10.56 33.04 3.74
CA ASP A 434 11.69 33.92 4.03
C ASP A 434 13.02 33.32 3.55
N GLU A 435 13.16 32.00 3.60
CA GLU A 435 14.33 31.29 3.06
C GLU A 435 14.34 31.35 1.53
N ASP A 436 13.22 31.10 0.86
CA ASP A 436 13.10 31.22 -0.60
C ASP A 436 13.46 32.64 -1.07
N LYS A 437 13.02 33.67 -0.33
CA LYS A 437 13.40 35.07 -0.60
C LYS A 437 14.91 35.30 -0.43
N ARG A 438 15.54 34.70 0.59
CA ARG A 438 16.99 34.81 0.80
C ARG A 438 17.78 34.12 -0.31
N VAL A 439 17.34 32.93 -0.71
CA VAL A 439 17.95 32.18 -1.82
C VAL A 439 17.80 32.97 -3.13
N ALA A 440 16.62 33.50 -3.42
CA ALA A 440 16.39 34.34 -4.60
C ALA A 440 17.25 35.61 -4.59
N ALA A 441 17.30 36.33 -3.46
CA ALA A 441 18.13 37.52 -3.31
C ALA A 441 19.63 37.20 -3.46
N ARG A 442 20.09 36.04 -2.95
CA ARG A 442 21.47 35.58 -3.13
C ARG A 442 21.77 35.26 -4.59
N ALA A 443 20.84 34.60 -5.30
CA ALA A 443 20.98 34.31 -6.72
C ALA A 443 21.00 35.58 -7.58
N GLU A 444 20.19 36.59 -7.24
CA GLU A 444 20.21 37.92 -7.87
C GLU A 444 21.54 38.64 -7.62
N MET A 445 22.03 38.64 -6.37
CA MET A 445 23.33 39.23 -6.03
C MET A 445 24.51 38.57 -6.77
N VAL A 446 24.50 37.24 -6.93
CA VAL A 446 25.51 36.51 -7.71
C VAL A 446 25.42 36.84 -9.19
N ARG A 447 24.21 37.01 -9.73
CA ARG A 447 23.99 37.41 -11.13
C ARG A 447 24.49 38.82 -11.41
N ASP A 448 24.23 39.75 -10.51
CA ASP A 448 24.58 41.17 -10.67
C ASP A 448 26.07 41.43 -10.37
N ASN A 449 26.69 40.61 -9.54
CA ASN A 449 28.12 40.71 -9.22
C ASN A 449 28.78 39.32 -9.18
N PRO A 450 28.97 38.67 -10.36
CA PRO A 450 29.52 37.34 -10.42
C PRO A 450 30.96 37.35 -9.94
N SER A 451 31.30 36.42 -9.04
CA SER A 451 32.66 36.25 -8.54
C SER A 451 33.60 35.85 -9.67
N ALA A 452 34.91 35.98 -9.45
CA ALA A 452 35.90 35.49 -10.41
C ALA A 452 35.74 34.00 -10.73
N PHE A 453 35.23 33.21 -9.75
CA PHE A 453 34.91 31.81 -9.94
C PHE A 453 33.68 31.62 -10.82
N ASP A 454 32.59 32.38 -10.59
CA ASP A 454 31.36 32.25 -11.38
C ASP A 454 31.57 32.59 -12.86
N ARG A 455 32.40 33.60 -13.15
CA ARG A 455 32.79 33.96 -14.52
C ARG A 455 33.63 32.87 -15.16
N PHE A 456 34.64 32.38 -14.44
CA PHE A 456 35.48 31.28 -14.91
C PHE A 456 34.65 30.02 -15.19
N TYR A 457 33.76 29.64 -14.27
CA TYR A 457 32.91 28.46 -14.40
C TYR A 457 31.93 28.58 -15.57
N GLY A 458 31.35 29.78 -15.77
CA GLY A 458 30.48 30.09 -16.91
C GLY A 458 31.17 29.99 -18.28
N ASP A 459 32.47 30.27 -18.36
CA ASP A 459 33.26 30.14 -19.60
C ASP A 459 33.85 28.72 -19.76
N TRP A 460 34.21 28.07 -18.65
CA TRP A 460 34.90 26.79 -18.62
C TRP A 460 33.96 25.61 -18.90
N LEU A 461 32.80 25.56 -18.24
CA LEU A 461 31.89 24.40 -18.32
C LEU A 461 31.35 24.19 -19.76
N PRO A 462 30.88 25.22 -20.50
CA PRO A 462 30.42 25.02 -21.87
C PRO A 462 31.52 24.49 -22.79
N ARG A 463 32.76 24.96 -22.62
CA ARG A 463 33.91 24.50 -23.40
C ARG A 463 34.21 23.02 -23.15
N GLU A 464 34.26 22.58 -21.90
CA GLU A 464 34.55 21.17 -21.58
C GLU A 464 33.39 20.22 -21.98
N LEU A 465 32.15 20.72 -22.02
CA LEU A 465 31.00 19.99 -22.58
C LEU A 465 31.07 19.89 -24.11
N GLU A 466 31.44 20.98 -24.80
CA GLU A 466 31.59 21.01 -26.26
C GLU A 466 32.75 20.10 -26.73
N ASP A 467 33.86 20.10 -25.98
CA ASP A 467 35.02 19.24 -26.24
C ASP A 467 34.77 17.75 -25.88
N GLY A 468 33.61 17.43 -25.29
CA GLY A 468 33.24 16.07 -24.87
C GLY A 468 34.02 15.55 -23.67
N ASN A 469 34.70 16.44 -22.94
CA ASN A 469 35.48 16.11 -21.74
C ASN A 469 34.57 15.84 -20.53
N LEU A 470 33.39 16.46 -20.52
CA LEU A 470 32.31 16.26 -19.56
C LEU A 470 31.02 15.84 -20.29
N THR A 471 30.14 15.08 -19.64
CA THR A 471 28.87 14.63 -20.24
C THR A 471 27.69 15.37 -19.62
N ASP A 472 26.77 15.85 -20.47
CA ASP A 472 25.52 16.55 -20.13
C ASP A 472 24.45 15.64 -19.49
N ARG A 473 24.86 14.68 -18.65
CA ARG A 473 23.90 13.95 -17.81
C ARG A 473 23.56 14.83 -16.62
N ASP A 474 22.27 14.90 -16.27
CA ASP A 474 21.68 15.69 -15.18
C ASP A 474 22.35 15.44 -13.81
N PHE A 475 23.56 15.97 -13.61
CA PHE A 475 24.27 16.00 -12.35
C PHE A 475 24.15 17.40 -11.74
N PRO A 476 23.89 17.52 -10.42
CA PRO A 476 23.75 18.81 -9.76
C PRO A 476 25.00 19.70 -9.97
N LEU A 477 24.79 21.02 -10.17
CA LEU A 477 25.84 22.04 -10.36
C LEU A 477 26.94 22.02 -9.26
N ASP A 478 26.62 21.43 -8.12
CA ASP A 478 27.41 21.29 -6.91
C ASP A 478 28.48 20.17 -6.97
N GLU A 479 28.38 19.18 -7.86
CA GLU A 479 29.37 18.09 -7.94
C GLU A 479 30.64 18.45 -8.73
N TYR A 480 30.60 19.44 -9.64
CA TYR A 480 31.80 19.88 -10.39
C TYR A 480 32.62 20.97 -9.68
N ALA A 481 32.18 21.40 -8.50
CA ALA A 481 32.82 22.47 -7.75
C ALA A 481 34.24 22.07 -7.34
N GLU A 482 34.47 20.81 -6.96
CA GLU A 482 35.78 20.31 -6.55
C GLU A 482 36.76 20.24 -7.73
N GLU A 483 36.31 19.78 -8.90
CA GLU A 483 37.08 19.74 -10.13
C GLU A 483 37.42 21.14 -10.65
N ALA A 484 36.46 22.06 -10.62
CA ALA A 484 36.69 23.45 -10.98
C ALA A 484 37.68 24.13 -10.03
N ILE A 485 37.60 23.88 -8.73
CA ILE A 485 38.56 24.37 -7.73
C ILE A 485 39.97 23.81 -8.01
N ALA A 486 40.09 22.51 -8.32
CA ALA A 486 41.36 21.89 -8.67
C ALA A 486 41.97 22.52 -9.94
N PHE A 487 41.17 22.71 -10.99
CA PHE A 487 41.58 23.38 -12.23
C PHE A 487 42.06 24.81 -11.94
N VAL A 488 41.30 25.60 -11.19
CA VAL A 488 41.65 26.98 -10.82
C VAL A 488 42.97 27.04 -10.05
N MET A 489 43.21 26.10 -9.13
CA MET A 489 44.48 26.03 -8.39
C MET A 489 45.67 25.66 -9.27
N VAL A 490 45.48 24.80 -10.28
CA VAL A 490 46.54 24.48 -11.26
C VAL A 490 46.81 25.68 -12.17
N ARG A 491 45.76 26.30 -12.72
CA ARG A 491 45.86 27.52 -13.53
C ARG A 491 46.59 28.63 -12.79
N ARG A 492 46.22 28.91 -11.55
CA ARG A 492 46.85 29.93 -10.73
C ARG A 492 48.34 29.67 -10.53
N ARG A 493 48.72 28.44 -10.17
CA ARG A 493 50.14 28.04 -10.01
C ARG A 493 50.92 28.18 -11.31
N GLY A 494 50.32 27.80 -12.45
CA GLY A 494 50.93 27.96 -13.76
C GLY A 494 51.13 29.42 -14.15
N ILE A 495 50.17 30.30 -13.85
CA ILE A 495 50.30 31.75 -14.07
C ILE A 495 51.41 32.33 -13.19
N GLU A 496 51.43 31.99 -11.90
CA GLU A 496 52.47 32.44 -10.95
C GLU A 496 53.88 31.96 -11.35
N ALA A 497 53.99 30.77 -11.95
CA ALA A 497 55.23 30.22 -12.48
C ALA A 497 55.59 30.72 -13.90
N GLY A 498 54.72 31.50 -14.56
CA GLY A 498 54.91 31.98 -15.93
C GLY A 498 54.79 30.89 -17.01
N THR A 499 54.22 29.73 -16.68
CA THR A 499 54.11 28.57 -17.56
C THR A 499 52.71 28.39 -18.16
N TRP A 500 51.76 29.25 -17.80
CA TRP A 500 50.38 29.17 -18.30
C TRP A 500 50.16 30.03 -19.54
N ILE A 501 49.53 29.45 -20.57
CA ILE A 501 49.13 30.13 -21.79
C ILE A 501 47.64 29.87 -21.99
N ASP A 502 46.82 30.93 -22.03
CA ASP A 502 45.38 30.78 -22.25
C ASP A 502 45.06 30.24 -23.66
N PRO A 503 44.04 29.36 -23.82
CA PRO A 503 43.01 29.01 -22.83
C PRO A 503 43.43 27.95 -21.77
N GLY A 504 44.68 27.50 -21.79
CA GLY A 504 45.25 26.49 -20.90
C GLY A 504 44.93 25.06 -21.31
N PRO A 505 45.52 24.04 -20.65
CA PRO A 505 45.18 22.63 -20.86
C PRO A 505 43.73 22.34 -20.47
N THR A 506 43.12 21.36 -21.14
CA THR A 506 41.80 20.82 -20.84
C THR A 506 41.78 20.09 -19.49
N TRP A 507 40.58 19.85 -18.93
CA TRP A 507 40.47 19.15 -17.65
C TRP A 507 41.06 17.73 -17.69
N GLN A 508 40.88 17.02 -18.81
CA GLN A 508 41.43 15.68 -18.99
C GLN A 508 42.97 15.68 -19.01
N GLU A 509 43.58 16.68 -19.64
CA GLU A 509 45.04 16.84 -19.65
C GLU A 509 45.58 17.10 -18.24
N ILE A 510 44.88 17.90 -17.42
CA ILE A 510 45.25 18.13 -16.03
C ILE A 510 45.13 16.84 -15.21
N LYS A 511 44.03 16.07 -15.36
CA LYS A 511 43.88 14.78 -14.68
C LYS A 511 44.99 13.80 -15.08
N LYS A 512 45.35 13.78 -16.36
CA LYS A 512 46.43 12.93 -16.87
C LYS A 512 47.77 13.32 -16.26
N LEU A 513 48.11 14.61 -16.21
CA LEU A 513 49.35 15.10 -15.61
C LEU A 513 49.41 14.84 -14.11
N ASP A 514 48.30 14.98 -13.39
CA ASP A 514 48.22 14.68 -11.95
C ASP A 514 48.39 13.18 -11.69
N GLN A 515 47.80 12.33 -12.54
CA GLN A 515 47.99 10.89 -12.47
C GLN A 515 49.44 10.48 -12.79
N GLU A 516 50.04 11.05 -13.84
CA GLU A 516 51.45 10.83 -14.19
C GLU A 516 52.40 11.29 -13.06
N ALA A 517 52.10 12.40 -12.39
CA ALA A 517 52.87 12.87 -11.24
C ALA A 517 52.73 11.96 -10.01
N LYS A 518 51.52 11.44 -9.75
CA LYS A 518 51.27 10.46 -8.68
C LYS A 518 51.95 9.13 -8.96
N ASP A 519 51.90 8.66 -10.20
CA ASP A 519 52.55 7.43 -10.65
C ASP A 519 54.08 7.56 -10.59
N ALA A 520 54.63 8.73 -10.95
CA ALA A 520 56.06 9.03 -10.80
C ALA A 520 56.51 9.13 -9.33
N ALA A 521 55.64 9.62 -8.43
CA ALA A 521 55.91 9.65 -6.99
C ALA A 521 55.76 8.28 -6.32
N ALA A 522 54.97 7.37 -6.91
CA ALA A 522 54.75 6.00 -6.44
C ALA A 522 55.76 4.99 -7.01
N ALA A 523 56.50 5.36 -8.07
CA ALA A 523 57.59 4.55 -8.59
C ALA A 523 58.75 4.51 -7.56
N PRO A 524 59.31 3.33 -7.25
CA PRO A 524 60.46 3.25 -6.37
C PRO A 524 61.66 3.95 -7.03
N PRO A 525 62.56 4.58 -6.25
CA PRO A 525 63.70 5.27 -6.80
C PRO A 525 64.62 4.26 -7.53
N PRO A 526 65.38 4.73 -8.54
CA PRO A 526 66.23 3.89 -9.36
C PRO A 526 67.30 3.13 -8.57
#